data_AF-A0A1W9P1E8-F1
#
_entry.id   AF-A0A1W9P1E8-F1
#
_cell.length_a   1.000
_cell.length_b   1.000
_cell.length_c   1.000
_cell.angle_alpha   90.00
_cell.angle_beta   90.00
_cell.angle_gamma   90.00
#
_symmetry.space_group_name_H-M   'P 1'
#
loop_
_entity.id
_entity.type
_entity.pdbx_description
1 polymer ?
#
loop_
_entity_poly.entity_id
_entity_poly.type
_entity_poly.pdbx_seq_one_letter_code
_entity_poly.pdbx_strand_id
1 'polypeptide(L)'
;MKGFIVDSTCGKLAKWLRLMGVDIIYVNDQSTSKIELLALKTGRTIITRSGKLKKEEGIKTILLRTEHLIEQIDELDKTIGLKDKIKPFKRCPKCNTILTEVKKEEIKDRVPPFVFKTQKRFSQCPKCGKVYWQGTHYKNIKKRIKTILLSLTVLLSIIPGCMRRMFYKTTRSGVPLVRVLVQNDIDSFFITSKDIIYGSSKQKDFSIGKLDTFYITSNSVLHFPVSFESKGNSPIILNGISYPGRIVVYRDSLFDVVNIVDMETYLKGVVPQEIGFRPYGELEAVKAQAVAARTYAIKHLNLEEKPHYDLKATVADQVYRPEQKTDSVSIKAVDDTYGEVITYKGKPIEAKYSSTCGGFTSDVTDNWGKTPVAYLKTVRDAPPFTKVEENAFCRASPLFQWEKRYTKEEFYRMLKRNIMEINAVSTDSSIGNIKMFITEINPRSKRVITFKVITDKNQFLFKGLSIRKVLRENDKLLYSNFFNIKQQNDSIIINGRGAGHGCGMCQWGAIGMARIGYSYIEILKHYYRKTKIEKVY
;
A
#
# COMPACT_ATOMS: atom_id res chain seq x y z
N MET A 1 -38.35 0.45 14.74
CA MET A 1 -38.13 1.48 13.69
C MET A 1 -38.30 0.82 12.33
N LYS A 2 -39.06 1.44 11.41
CA LYS A 2 -39.20 0.92 10.04
C LYS A 2 -37.84 1.04 9.32
N GLY A 3 -37.51 0.12 8.42
CA GLY A 3 -36.21 0.11 7.73
C GLY A 3 -36.01 1.29 6.79
N PHE A 4 -35.00 1.22 5.92
CA PHE A 4 -34.66 2.30 5.00
C PHE A 4 -34.96 1.94 3.54
N ILE A 5 -35.11 2.97 2.72
CA ILE A 5 -35.09 2.88 1.27
C ILE A 5 -33.80 3.55 0.80
N VAL A 6 -33.01 2.86 -0.01
CA VAL A 6 -31.79 3.39 -0.61
C VAL A 6 -31.97 3.43 -2.12
N ASP A 7 -31.74 4.58 -2.72
CA ASP A 7 -31.87 4.77 -4.16
C ASP A 7 -30.61 4.33 -4.92
N SER A 8 -30.66 4.44 -6.25
CA SER A 8 -29.58 4.05 -7.16
C SER A 8 -28.26 4.81 -6.93
N THR A 9 -28.27 6.01 -6.33
CA THR A 9 -27.06 6.79 -6.04
C THR A 9 -26.20 6.18 -4.92
N CYS A 10 -26.78 5.26 -4.14
CA CYS A 10 -26.19 4.65 -2.96
C CYS A 10 -26.17 3.11 -3.02
N GLY A 11 -26.13 2.51 -4.22
CA GLY A 11 -26.23 1.04 -4.37
C GLY A 11 -25.15 0.22 -3.65
N LYS A 12 -23.90 0.72 -3.59
CA LYS A 12 -22.84 0.08 -2.82
C LYS A 12 -23.15 0.10 -1.31
N LEU A 13 -23.63 1.23 -0.80
CA LEU A 13 -24.04 1.40 0.59
C LEU A 13 -25.19 0.45 0.94
N ALA A 14 -26.21 0.33 0.08
CA ALA A 14 -27.34 -0.57 0.29
C ALA A 14 -26.91 -2.02 0.54
N LYS A 15 -25.95 -2.53 -0.26
CA LYS A 15 -25.40 -3.88 -0.09
C LYS A 15 -24.68 -4.05 1.25
N TRP A 16 -23.89 -3.05 1.66
CA TRP A 16 -23.14 -3.09 2.92
C TRP A 16 -24.04 -3.00 4.15
N LEU A 17 -25.04 -2.12 4.12
CA LEU A 17 -26.03 -2.00 5.20
C LEU A 17 -26.81 -3.32 5.39
N ARG A 18 -27.18 -4.02 4.31
CA ARG A 18 -27.79 -5.36 4.40
C ARG A 18 -26.86 -6.40 5.02
N LEU A 19 -25.58 -6.40 4.64
CA LEU A 19 -24.56 -7.27 5.25
C LEU A 19 -24.38 -6.99 6.74
N MET A 20 -24.54 -5.72 7.15
CA MET A 20 -24.55 -5.28 8.55
C MET A 20 -25.87 -5.60 9.28
N GLY A 21 -26.86 -6.20 8.60
CA GLY A 21 -28.14 -6.60 9.18
C GLY A 21 -29.23 -5.52 9.15
N VAL A 22 -28.95 -4.36 8.56
CA VAL A 22 -29.89 -3.25 8.45
C VAL A 22 -30.94 -3.58 7.40
N ASP A 23 -32.19 -3.28 7.71
CA ASP A 23 -33.32 -3.52 6.82
C ASP A 23 -33.36 -2.47 5.69
N ILE A 24 -32.89 -2.84 4.49
CA ILE A 24 -32.76 -1.94 3.34
C ILE A 24 -33.55 -2.44 2.13
N ILE A 25 -34.53 -1.64 1.69
CA ILE A 25 -35.07 -1.74 0.32
C ILE A 25 -34.16 -0.93 -0.60
N TYR A 26 -33.66 -1.56 -1.68
CA TYR A 26 -32.85 -0.89 -2.69
C TYR A 26 -33.70 -0.71 -3.93
N VAL A 27 -33.81 0.52 -4.42
CA VAL A 27 -34.60 0.86 -5.60
C VAL A 27 -33.62 1.26 -6.71
N ASN A 28 -33.49 0.40 -7.72
CA ASN A 28 -32.65 0.63 -8.89
C ASN A 28 -33.43 1.33 -10.01
N ASP A 29 -34.17 2.37 -9.65
CA ASP A 29 -34.98 3.19 -10.55
C ASP A 29 -34.57 4.66 -10.34
N GLN A 30 -34.59 5.47 -11.39
CA GLN A 30 -34.29 6.90 -11.32
C GLN A 30 -35.53 7.76 -11.07
N SER A 31 -36.72 7.18 -11.13
CA SER A 31 -37.99 7.85 -10.84
C SER A 31 -38.11 8.17 -9.34
N THR A 32 -38.11 9.46 -9.01
CA THR A 32 -38.29 9.96 -7.63
C THR A 32 -39.67 9.59 -7.08
N SER A 33 -40.72 9.69 -7.91
CA SER A 33 -42.11 9.40 -7.53
C SER A 33 -42.31 7.98 -7.01
N LYS A 34 -41.62 6.98 -7.58
CA LYS A 34 -41.68 5.58 -7.10
C LYS A 34 -41.06 5.41 -5.71
N ILE A 35 -39.96 6.12 -5.45
CA ILE A 35 -39.25 6.07 -4.17
C ILE A 35 -40.07 6.78 -3.08
N GLU A 36 -40.64 7.94 -3.42
CA GLU A 36 -41.51 8.74 -2.55
C GLU A 36 -42.79 7.96 -2.19
N LEU A 37 -43.50 7.40 -3.18
CA LEU A 37 -44.68 6.58 -2.95
C LEU A 37 -44.37 5.35 -2.08
N LEU A 38 -43.22 4.70 -2.31
CA LEU A 38 -42.79 3.58 -1.49
C LEU A 38 -42.47 4.00 -0.06
N ALA A 39 -41.88 5.17 0.14
CA ALA A 39 -41.60 5.73 1.46
C ALA A 39 -42.90 6.03 2.23
N LEU A 40 -43.89 6.66 1.57
CA LEU A 40 -45.22 6.91 2.13
C LEU A 40 -45.93 5.61 2.52
N LYS A 41 -45.99 4.64 1.59
CA LYS A 41 -46.64 3.34 1.81
C LYS A 41 -45.99 2.52 2.94
N THR A 42 -44.67 2.55 3.03
CA THR A 42 -43.92 1.72 3.99
C THR A 42 -43.56 2.46 5.27
N GLY A 43 -43.70 3.79 5.32
CA GLY A 43 -43.20 4.65 6.39
C GLY A 43 -41.68 4.57 6.60
N ARG A 44 -40.91 4.22 5.56
CA ARG A 44 -39.45 4.06 5.62
C ARG A 44 -38.75 5.38 5.32
N THR A 45 -37.59 5.58 5.95
CA THR A 45 -36.73 6.75 5.67
C THR A 45 -35.92 6.51 4.41
N ILE A 46 -35.89 7.50 3.51
CA ILE A 46 -35.11 7.47 2.28
C ILE A 46 -33.66 7.88 2.58
N ILE A 47 -32.69 7.16 2.03
CA ILE A 47 -31.27 7.52 2.03
C ILE A 47 -30.86 7.72 0.57
N THR A 48 -30.39 8.92 0.25
CA THR A 48 -30.02 9.32 -1.11
C THR A 48 -28.81 10.25 -1.09
N ARG A 49 -28.14 10.41 -2.23
CA ARG A 49 -27.22 11.53 -2.50
C ARG A 49 -27.79 12.54 -3.50
N SER A 50 -28.95 12.24 -4.08
CA SER A 50 -29.61 13.10 -5.05
C SER A 50 -30.39 14.19 -4.32
N GLY A 51 -30.12 15.46 -4.64
CA GLY A 51 -30.93 16.58 -4.20
C GLY A 51 -32.29 16.69 -4.90
N LYS A 52 -32.65 15.74 -5.78
CA LYS A 52 -33.84 15.80 -6.64
C LYS A 52 -35.14 15.35 -5.96
N LEU A 53 -35.09 14.75 -4.77
CA LEU A 53 -36.30 14.34 -4.04
C LEU A 53 -37.05 15.58 -3.55
N LYS A 54 -38.36 15.65 -3.79
CA LYS A 54 -39.17 16.76 -3.30
C LYS A 54 -39.33 16.62 -1.79
N LYS A 55 -39.26 17.74 -1.07
CA LYS A 55 -39.64 17.78 0.35
C LYS A 55 -41.16 17.71 0.44
N GLU A 56 -41.72 16.51 0.28
CA GLU A 56 -43.12 16.27 0.58
C GLU A 56 -43.31 16.06 2.09
N GLU A 57 -44.39 16.62 2.64
CA GLU A 57 -44.74 16.41 4.04
C GLU A 57 -44.96 14.91 4.32
N GLY A 58 -44.38 14.41 5.43
CA GLY A 58 -44.49 13.02 5.84
C GLY A 58 -43.37 12.07 5.34
N ILE A 59 -42.52 12.49 4.40
CA ILE A 59 -41.38 11.69 3.95
C ILE A 59 -40.09 12.10 4.68
N LYS A 60 -39.49 11.17 5.42
CA LYS A 60 -38.17 11.37 6.05
C LYS A 60 -37.07 11.03 5.05
N THR A 61 -36.18 11.98 4.78
CA THR A 61 -35.06 11.81 3.85
C THR A 61 -33.73 12.17 4.52
N ILE A 62 -32.74 11.30 4.35
CA ILE A 62 -31.34 11.51 4.74
C ILE A 62 -30.54 11.73 3.46
N LEU A 63 -30.05 12.95 3.28
CA LEU A 63 -29.19 13.32 2.16
C LEU A 63 -27.72 13.15 2.56
N LEU A 64 -27.05 12.19 1.94
CA LEU A 64 -25.62 11.95 2.14
C LEU A 64 -24.79 12.88 1.25
N ARG A 65 -23.70 13.41 1.78
CA ARG A 65 -22.84 14.39 1.08
C ARG A 65 -21.67 13.71 0.37
N THR A 66 -21.13 12.66 0.97
CA THR A 66 -19.97 11.93 0.46
C THR A 66 -20.31 10.78 -0.50
N GLU A 67 -19.37 10.47 -1.39
CA GLU A 67 -19.38 9.28 -2.24
C GLU A 67 -18.63 8.07 -1.67
N HIS A 68 -17.88 8.30 -0.59
CA HIS A 68 -17.07 7.27 0.02
C HIS A 68 -17.87 6.47 1.05
N LEU A 69 -17.98 5.16 0.82
CA LEU A 69 -18.78 4.24 1.63
C LEU A 69 -18.57 4.37 3.16
N ILE A 70 -17.33 4.57 3.61
CA ILE A 70 -17.01 4.66 5.04
C ILE A 70 -17.58 5.95 5.63
N GLU A 71 -17.37 7.06 4.94
CA GLU A 71 -17.90 8.37 5.33
C GLU A 71 -19.44 8.38 5.25
N GLN A 72 -20.05 7.70 4.28
CA GLN A 72 -21.50 7.53 4.21
C GLN A 72 -22.06 6.81 5.44
N ILE A 73 -21.35 5.78 5.89
CA ILE A 73 -21.72 5.02 7.09
C ILE A 73 -21.54 5.88 8.35
N ASP A 74 -20.54 6.75 8.37
CA ASP A 74 -20.32 7.73 9.45
C ASP A 74 -21.39 8.82 9.50
N GLU A 75 -21.75 9.41 8.36
CA GLU A 75 -22.87 10.33 8.24
C GLU A 75 -24.18 9.68 8.72
N LEU A 76 -24.44 8.43 8.32
CA LEU A 76 -25.58 7.67 8.83
C LEU A 76 -25.50 7.42 10.33
N ASP A 77 -24.35 6.98 10.85
CA ASP A 77 -24.22 6.71 12.29
C ASP A 77 -24.51 7.95 13.14
N LYS A 78 -23.98 9.11 12.73
CA LYS A 78 -24.24 10.40 13.37
C LYS A 78 -25.71 10.83 13.29
N THR A 79 -26.40 10.46 12.20
CA THR A 79 -27.79 10.89 11.98
C THR A 79 -28.80 9.96 12.66
N ILE A 80 -28.54 8.65 12.70
CA ILE A 80 -29.53 7.65 13.11
C ILE A 80 -29.04 6.65 14.16
N GLY A 81 -27.83 6.76 14.70
CA GLY A 81 -27.27 5.78 15.63
C GLY A 81 -27.21 4.40 14.98
N LEU A 82 -26.45 4.29 13.89
CA LEU A 82 -26.40 3.09 13.06
C LEU A 82 -25.76 1.92 13.79
N LYS A 83 -24.71 2.16 14.60
CA LYS A 83 -24.00 1.13 15.38
C LYS A 83 -24.90 0.23 16.19
N ASP A 84 -25.85 0.82 16.92
CA ASP A 84 -26.76 0.09 17.81
C ASP A 84 -27.72 -0.82 17.03
N LYS A 85 -27.82 -0.61 15.72
CA LYS A 85 -28.72 -1.33 14.80
C LYS A 85 -27.99 -2.44 14.02
N ILE A 86 -26.66 -2.56 14.17
CA ILE A 86 -25.86 -3.51 13.41
C ILE A 86 -25.94 -4.91 14.02
N LYS A 87 -26.53 -5.83 13.25
CA LYS A 87 -26.60 -7.28 13.55
C LYS A 87 -26.09 -8.04 12.33
N PRO A 88 -24.77 -8.16 12.15
CA PRO A 88 -24.17 -8.62 10.90
C PRO A 88 -24.69 -9.99 10.47
N PHE A 89 -24.77 -10.18 9.16
CA PHE A 89 -25.09 -11.47 8.54
C PHE A 89 -26.47 -12.04 8.87
N LYS A 90 -27.42 -11.21 9.34
CA LYS A 90 -28.82 -11.61 9.57
C LYS A 90 -29.71 -11.47 8.34
N ARG A 91 -29.28 -10.75 7.30
CA ARG A 91 -30.07 -10.47 6.09
C ARG A 91 -29.35 -10.85 4.81
N CYS A 92 -30.14 -11.23 3.81
CA CYS A 92 -29.69 -11.54 2.46
C CYS A 92 -29.19 -10.25 1.77
N PRO A 93 -27.93 -10.18 1.31
CA PRO A 93 -27.41 -8.99 0.61
C PRO A 93 -28.13 -8.71 -0.72
N LYS A 94 -28.70 -9.76 -1.34
CA LYS A 94 -29.41 -9.66 -2.63
C LYS A 94 -30.81 -9.08 -2.47
N CYS A 95 -31.63 -9.64 -1.58
CA CYS A 95 -33.06 -9.32 -1.49
C CYS A 95 -33.53 -8.82 -0.11
N ASN A 96 -32.62 -8.62 0.85
CA ASN A 96 -32.88 -8.06 2.19
C ASN A 96 -33.71 -8.94 3.15
N THR A 97 -34.17 -10.12 2.70
CA THR A 97 -34.89 -11.09 3.55
C THR A 97 -34.00 -11.61 4.68
N ILE A 98 -34.60 -11.84 5.85
CA ILE A 98 -33.91 -12.44 7.01
C ILE A 98 -33.45 -13.85 6.64
N LEU A 99 -32.19 -14.17 6.96
CA LEU A 99 -31.62 -15.49 6.71
C LEU A 99 -32.07 -16.45 7.81
N THR A 100 -32.41 -17.67 7.41
CA THR A 100 -32.73 -18.79 8.30
C THR A 100 -31.57 -19.76 8.34
N GLU A 101 -31.34 -20.40 9.48
CA GLU A 101 -30.38 -21.51 9.57
C GLU A 101 -30.94 -22.72 8.81
N VAL A 102 -30.07 -23.48 8.15
CA VAL A 102 -30.45 -24.66 7.36
C VAL A 102 -29.53 -25.82 7.73
N LYS A 103 -30.09 -27.03 7.84
CA LYS A 103 -29.31 -28.22 8.14
C LYS A 103 -28.34 -28.51 7.00
N LYS A 104 -27.16 -29.01 7.35
CA LYS A 104 -26.08 -29.23 6.38
C LYS A 104 -26.51 -30.23 5.31
N GLU A 105 -27.23 -31.27 5.72
CA GLU A 105 -27.71 -32.37 4.89
C GLU A 105 -28.66 -31.87 3.78
N GLU A 106 -29.47 -30.85 4.06
CA GLU A 106 -30.45 -30.27 3.13
C GLU A 106 -29.81 -29.41 2.02
N ILE A 107 -28.51 -29.11 2.10
CA ILE A 107 -27.80 -28.25 1.13
C ILE A 107 -26.65 -28.94 0.39
N LYS A 108 -26.51 -30.27 0.52
CA LYS A 108 -25.41 -31.06 -0.04
C LYS A 108 -25.13 -30.78 -1.52
N ASP A 109 -26.19 -30.72 -2.34
CA ASP A 109 -26.07 -30.52 -3.80
C ASP A 109 -26.20 -29.05 -4.22
N ARG A 110 -26.24 -28.13 -3.24
CA ARG A 110 -26.45 -26.69 -3.45
C ARG A 110 -25.22 -25.84 -3.09
N VAL A 111 -24.14 -26.49 -2.65
CA VAL A 111 -22.84 -25.86 -2.36
C VAL A 111 -21.69 -26.71 -2.92
N PRO A 112 -20.51 -26.12 -3.22
CA PRO A 112 -19.38 -26.90 -3.72
C PRO A 112 -18.95 -28.03 -2.75
N PRO A 113 -18.50 -29.21 -3.23
CA PRO A 113 -18.16 -30.36 -2.39
C PRO A 113 -17.14 -30.04 -1.28
N PHE A 114 -16.15 -29.21 -1.57
CA PHE A 114 -15.16 -28.75 -0.58
C PHE A 114 -15.79 -27.90 0.54
N VAL A 115 -16.77 -27.05 0.21
CA VAL A 115 -17.49 -26.23 1.19
C VAL A 115 -18.36 -27.11 2.06
N PHE A 116 -19.07 -28.07 1.47
CA PHE A 116 -19.85 -29.05 2.21
C PHE A 116 -18.96 -29.81 3.20
N LYS A 117 -17.79 -30.30 2.78
CA LYS A 117 -16.87 -31.02 3.68
C LYS A 117 -16.34 -30.15 4.81
N THR A 118 -15.92 -28.92 4.52
CA THR A 118 -15.16 -28.08 5.48
C THR A 118 -16.04 -27.22 6.42
N GLN A 119 -17.26 -26.89 6.04
CA GLN A 119 -18.10 -25.95 6.81
C GLN A 119 -19.14 -26.68 7.67
N LYS A 120 -19.39 -26.13 8.86
CA LYS A 120 -20.33 -26.70 9.85
C LYS A 120 -21.69 -26.01 9.90
N ARG A 121 -21.76 -24.72 9.55
CA ARG A 121 -22.97 -23.90 9.67
C ARG A 121 -23.33 -23.24 8.35
N PHE A 122 -24.60 -23.31 7.99
CA PHE A 122 -25.16 -22.73 6.77
C PHE A 122 -26.38 -21.89 7.10
N SER A 123 -26.62 -20.87 6.29
CA SER A 123 -27.86 -20.11 6.34
C SER A 123 -28.41 -19.95 4.93
N GLN A 124 -29.73 -19.98 4.79
CA GLN A 124 -30.41 -19.80 3.51
C GLN A 124 -31.30 -18.56 3.55
N CYS A 125 -31.43 -17.92 2.39
CA CYS A 125 -32.48 -16.94 2.17
C CYS A 125 -33.76 -17.65 1.69
N PRO A 126 -34.89 -17.58 2.42
CA PRO A 126 -36.13 -18.24 2.01
C PRO A 126 -36.71 -17.62 0.73
N LYS A 127 -36.49 -16.32 0.49
CA LYS A 127 -37.00 -15.63 -0.71
C LYS A 127 -36.25 -15.95 -2.02
N CYS A 128 -34.92 -16.00 -2.00
CA CYS A 128 -34.13 -16.14 -3.24
C CYS A 128 -33.30 -17.43 -3.31
N GLY A 129 -33.47 -18.34 -2.35
CA GLY A 129 -32.81 -19.64 -2.33
C GLY A 129 -31.29 -19.61 -2.17
N LYS A 130 -30.66 -18.46 -1.96
CA LYS A 130 -29.19 -18.38 -1.84
C LYS A 130 -28.71 -18.91 -0.49
N VAL A 131 -27.70 -19.77 -0.51
CA VAL A 131 -27.05 -20.36 0.67
C VAL A 131 -25.77 -19.58 1.02
N TYR A 132 -25.49 -19.42 2.31
CA TYR A 132 -24.36 -18.68 2.88
C TYR A 132 -23.63 -19.53 3.93
N TRP A 133 -22.31 -19.38 4.03
CA TRP A 133 -21.45 -20.12 4.97
C TRP A 133 -20.24 -19.28 5.40
N GLN A 134 -19.55 -19.70 6.47
CA GLN A 134 -18.46 -18.94 7.11
C GLN A 134 -17.07 -19.16 6.49
N GLY A 135 -16.96 -19.04 5.15
CA GLY A 135 -15.68 -19.14 4.43
C GLY A 135 -14.77 -17.90 4.51
N THR A 136 -13.72 -17.85 3.68
CA THR A 136 -12.79 -16.71 3.55
C THR A 136 -13.51 -15.38 3.26
N HIS A 137 -14.53 -15.39 2.41
CA HIS A 137 -15.32 -14.19 2.11
C HIS A 137 -16.08 -13.66 3.35
N TYR A 138 -16.64 -14.54 4.18
CA TYR A 138 -17.27 -14.16 5.45
C TYR A 138 -16.27 -13.54 6.41
N LYS A 139 -15.07 -14.14 6.56
CA LYS A 139 -13.99 -13.59 7.39
C LYS A 139 -13.57 -12.17 6.93
N ASN A 140 -13.42 -11.97 5.62
CA ASN A 140 -13.07 -10.68 5.03
C ASN A 140 -14.15 -9.62 5.23
N ILE A 141 -15.44 -9.98 5.04
CA ILE A 141 -16.56 -9.06 5.30
C ILE A 141 -16.64 -8.73 6.80
N LYS A 142 -16.50 -9.72 7.70
CA LYS A 142 -16.55 -9.52 9.15
C LYS A 142 -15.44 -8.58 9.61
N LYS A 143 -14.21 -8.77 9.11
CA LYS A 143 -13.08 -7.87 9.35
C LYS A 143 -13.40 -6.44 8.89
N ARG A 144 -13.93 -6.29 7.69
CA ARG A 144 -14.29 -4.98 7.13
C ARG A 144 -15.42 -4.28 7.89
N ILE A 145 -16.46 -5.00 8.33
CA ILE A 145 -17.52 -4.44 9.20
C ILE A 145 -16.92 -3.99 10.54
N LYS A 146 -16.02 -4.78 11.14
CA LYS A 146 -15.35 -4.42 12.39
C LYS A 146 -14.51 -3.14 12.24
N THR A 147 -13.75 -3.01 11.15
CA THR A 147 -12.98 -1.78 10.84
C THR A 147 -13.90 -0.56 10.69
N ILE A 148 -15.04 -0.72 10.00
CA ILE A 148 -16.02 0.36 9.86
C ILE A 148 -16.55 0.78 11.25
N LEU A 149 -16.96 -0.18 12.08
CA LEU A 149 -17.47 0.10 13.42
C LEU A 149 -16.43 0.76 14.33
N LEU A 150 -15.16 0.33 14.27
CA LEU A 150 -14.06 0.94 15.03
C LEU A 150 -13.85 2.40 14.61
N SER A 151 -13.82 2.68 13.30
CA SER A 151 -13.60 4.03 12.77
C SER A 151 -14.66 5.05 13.20
N LEU A 152 -15.89 4.59 13.44
CA LEU A 152 -16.99 5.45 13.91
C LEU A 152 -16.85 5.83 15.40
N THR A 153 -15.99 5.16 16.19
CA THR A 153 -15.94 5.29 17.66
C THR A 153 -14.93 6.34 18.12
N VAL A 154 -14.10 6.85 17.21
CA VAL A 154 -12.93 7.71 17.51
C VAL A 154 -13.23 9.21 17.31
N LEU A 155 -14.46 9.61 17.04
CA LEU A 155 -14.77 10.97 16.52
C LEU A 155 -15.43 11.98 17.49
N LEU A 156 -15.54 11.68 18.79
CA LEU A 156 -16.09 12.61 19.78
C LEU A 156 -15.10 12.90 20.92
N SER A 157 -14.13 13.78 20.63
CA SER A 157 -13.45 14.64 21.63
C SER A 157 -12.60 15.68 20.88
N ILE A 158 -13.28 16.69 20.33
CA ILE A 158 -12.64 17.87 19.73
C ILE A 158 -12.64 18.96 20.82
N ILE A 159 -11.49 19.21 21.43
CA ILE A 159 -11.13 20.53 21.96
C ILE A 159 -10.24 21.19 20.90
N PRO A 160 -10.58 22.38 20.39
CA PRO A 160 -9.72 23.09 19.45
C PRO A 160 -8.54 23.68 20.23
N GLY A 161 -7.32 23.18 19.99
CA GLY A 161 -6.11 23.84 20.51
C GLY A 161 -4.90 22.96 20.83
N CYS A 162 -4.95 21.63 20.73
CA CYS A 162 -3.79 20.80 21.04
C CYS A 162 -3.38 19.92 19.86
N MET A 163 -2.07 19.87 19.58
CA MET A 163 -1.41 19.09 18.52
C MET A 163 -2.08 17.72 18.32
N ARG A 164 -2.39 17.40 17.06
CA ARG A 164 -2.83 16.06 16.63
C ARG A 164 -1.81 15.03 17.13
N ARG A 165 -2.14 14.27 18.17
CA ARG A 165 -1.37 13.08 18.56
C ARG A 165 -1.37 12.12 17.37
N MET A 166 -0.22 11.97 16.75
CA MET A 166 0.02 10.99 15.71
C MET A 166 -0.02 9.60 16.37
N PHE A 167 -0.95 8.72 15.96
CA PHE A 167 -1.25 7.44 16.64
C PHE A 167 -0.19 6.36 16.36
N TYR A 168 1.08 6.60 16.69
CA TYR A 168 2.13 5.57 16.66
C TYR A 168 2.87 5.55 17.99
N LYS A 169 3.56 4.44 18.29
CA LYS A 169 4.38 4.35 19.50
C LYS A 169 5.61 5.23 19.34
N THR A 170 6.03 5.85 20.43
CA THR A 170 7.25 6.68 20.48
C THR A 170 8.22 6.18 21.54
N THR A 171 9.47 6.59 21.42
CA THR A 171 10.43 6.56 22.54
C THR A 171 9.96 7.49 23.66
N ARG A 172 10.66 7.46 24.81
CA ARG A 172 10.44 8.42 25.90
C ARG A 172 10.67 9.88 25.46
N SER A 173 11.57 10.11 24.50
CA SER A 173 11.86 11.43 23.94
C SER A 173 10.91 11.86 22.83
N GLY A 174 9.86 11.09 22.52
CA GLY A 174 8.86 11.45 21.51
C GLY A 174 9.19 11.02 20.07
N VAL A 175 10.32 10.35 19.84
CA VAL A 175 10.71 9.86 18.50
C VAL A 175 9.83 8.68 18.10
N PRO A 176 9.26 8.65 16.88
CA PRO A 176 8.46 7.52 16.42
C PRO A 176 9.26 6.22 16.41
N LEU A 177 8.62 5.12 16.82
CA LEU A 177 9.15 3.77 16.63
C LEU A 177 8.69 3.21 15.29
N VAL A 178 9.60 2.56 14.59
CA VAL A 178 9.39 1.88 13.31
C VAL A 178 9.51 0.38 13.53
N ARG A 179 8.54 -0.40 13.06
CA ARG A 179 8.61 -1.86 13.05
C ARG A 179 8.92 -2.34 11.63
N VAL A 180 10.13 -2.84 11.41
CA VAL A 180 10.60 -3.24 10.08
C VAL A 180 10.66 -4.76 9.99
N LEU A 181 9.96 -5.35 9.02
CA LEU A 181 10.10 -6.76 8.67
C LEU A 181 11.46 -6.95 7.97
N VAL A 182 12.38 -7.64 8.65
CA VAL A 182 13.76 -7.84 8.19
C VAL A 182 13.97 -9.23 7.60
N GLN A 183 13.22 -10.23 8.08
CA GLN A 183 13.16 -11.57 7.49
C GLN A 183 11.71 -12.08 7.58
N ASN A 184 11.27 -12.83 6.57
CA ASN A 184 9.89 -13.30 6.42
C ASN A 184 9.91 -14.76 5.97
N ASP A 185 9.02 -15.56 6.54
CA ASP A 185 8.81 -16.97 6.19
C ASP A 185 10.11 -17.82 6.23
N ILE A 186 10.90 -17.69 7.31
CA ILE A 186 12.13 -18.48 7.52
C ILE A 186 11.92 -19.68 8.47
N ASP A 187 12.69 -20.75 8.28
CA ASP A 187 12.62 -21.98 9.08
C ASP A 187 13.44 -21.92 10.38
N SER A 188 14.56 -21.19 10.37
CA SER A 188 15.47 -21.06 11.51
C SER A 188 16.27 -19.75 11.44
N PHE A 189 16.84 -19.37 12.58
CA PHE A 189 17.70 -18.20 12.70
C PHE A 189 18.64 -18.32 13.92
N PHE A 190 19.71 -17.52 13.91
CA PHE A 190 20.67 -17.39 15.01
C PHE A 190 20.66 -15.96 15.55
N ILE A 191 20.66 -15.82 16.88
CA ILE A 191 20.80 -14.53 17.56
C ILE A 191 22.02 -14.55 18.48
N THR A 192 22.80 -13.48 18.43
CA THR A 192 23.97 -13.22 19.28
C THR A 192 23.95 -11.77 19.76
N SER A 193 24.27 -11.51 21.03
CA SER A 193 24.50 -10.15 21.55
C SER A 193 25.25 -10.24 22.89
N LYS A 194 25.89 -9.13 23.30
CA LYS A 194 26.36 -8.97 24.67
C LYS A 194 25.13 -8.77 25.57
N ASP A 195 24.93 -9.69 26.52
CA ASP A 195 23.87 -9.67 27.53
C ASP A 195 22.44 -9.56 26.95
N ILE A 196 21.86 -10.69 26.50
CA ILE A 196 20.48 -10.75 25.98
C ILE A 196 19.48 -10.94 27.13
N ILE A 197 18.45 -10.09 27.15
CA ILE A 197 17.19 -10.35 27.82
C ILE A 197 16.20 -10.79 26.76
N TYR A 198 15.52 -11.92 26.97
CA TYR A 198 14.41 -12.32 26.13
C TYR A 198 13.18 -12.68 26.96
N GLY A 199 12.01 -12.39 26.40
CA GLY A 199 10.74 -12.56 27.09
C GLY A 199 9.55 -12.58 26.14
N SER A 200 8.44 -13.14 26.59
CA SER A 200 7.16 -13.12 25.87
C SER A 200 6.10 -12.41 26.71
N SER A 201 5.05 -11.88 26.08
CA SER A 201 3.94 -11.26 26.82
C SER A 201 3.17 -12.21 27.75
N LYS A 202 3.49 -13.51 27.73
CA LYS A 202 2.82 -14.57 28.52
C LYS A 202 3.70 -15.17 29.64
N GLN A 203 5.00 -14.86 29.69
CA GLN A 203 5.94 -15.37 30.68
C GLN A 203 7.04 -14.34 30.94
N LYS A 204 7.29 -13.99 32.21
CA LYS A 204 8.31 -13.01 32.59
C LYS A 204 9.73 -13.57 32.45
N ASP A 205 10.60 -12.67 31.99
CA ASP A 205 12.03 -12.71 31.67
C ASP A 205 12.87 -13.90 32.17
N PHE A 206 13.58 -14.54 31.22
CA PHE A 206 14.78 -15.33 31.49
C PHE A 206 15.99 -14.49 31.06
N SER A 207 16.95 -14.26 31.97
CA SER A 207 18.25 -13.71 31.61
C SER A 207 19.17 -14.86 31.20
N ILE A 208 19.74 -14.83 29.99
CA ILE A 208 20.82 -15.75 29.65
C ILE A 208 22.14 -14.99 29.68
N GLY A 209 23.19 -15.65 30.17
CA GLY A 209 24.53 -15.09 30.36
C GLY A 209 25.19 -14.61 29.06
N LYS A 210 26.35 -13.94 29.23
CA LYS A 210 27.15 -13.38 28.13
C LYS A 210 27.54 -14.45 27.10
N LEU A 211 27.43 -14.07 25.81
CA LEU A 211 28.08 -14.70 24.65
C LEU A 211 27.51 -16.03 24.11
N ASP A 212 26.35 -16.49 24.57
CA ASP A 212 25.71 -17.65 23.96
C ASP A 212 25.03 -17.29 22.62
N THR A 213 25.30 -18.09 21.58
CA THR A 213 24.58 -18.02 20.30
C THR A 213 23.37 -18.94 20.37
N PHE A 214 22.17 -18.38 20.20
CA PHE A 214 20.93 -19.16 20.24
C PHE A 214 20.56 -19.62 18.84
N TYR A 215 20.53 -20.93 18.63
CA TYR A 215 19.91 -21.50 17.44
C TYR A 215 18.44 -21.80 17.71
N ILE A 216 17.54 -21.11 17.01
CA ILE A 216 16.10 -21.28 17.16
C ILE A 216 15.54 -21.92 15.89
N THR A 217 14.83 -23.02 16.08
CA THR A 217 14.13 -23.76 15.01
C THR A 217 12.64 -23.74 15.27
N SER A 218 11.85 -24.14 14.27
CA SER A 218 10.40 -24.31 14.41
C SER A 218 9.99 -25.19 15.59
N ASN A 219 10.85 -26.14 16.00
CA ASN A 219 10.64 -27.08 17.10
C ASN A 219 11.03 -26.53 18.49
N SER A 220 11.64 -25.34 18.58
CA SER A 220 12.05 -24.77 19.86
C SER A 220 10.85 -24.44 20.75
N VAL A 221 10.95 -24.77 22.05
CA VAL A 221 9.92 -24.54 23.09
C VAL A 221 9.97 -23.09 23.59
N LEU A 222 9.66 -22.15 22.69
CA LEU A 222 9.53 -20.73 23.02
C LEU A 222 8.08 -20.27 22.82
N HIS A 223 7.64 -19.35 23.68
CA HIS A 223 6.34 -18.68 23.53
C HIS A 223 6.48 -17.47 22.61
N PHE A 224 5.77 -17.49 21.49
CA PHE A 224 5.77 -16.40 20.50
C PHE A 224 4.54 -15.47 20.69
N PRO A 225 4.68 -14.16 20.42
CA PRO A 225 5.91 -13.49 20.02
C PRO A 225 6.94 -13.41 21.15
N VAL A 226 8.21 -13.55 20.79
CA VAL A 226 9.35 -13.39 21.70
C VAL A 226 10.12 -12.13 21.32
N SER A 227 10.46 -11.33 22.33
CA SER A 227 11.27 -10.11 22.17
C SER A 227 12.68 -10.40 22.67
N PHE A 228 13.68 -9.94 21.92
CA PHE A 228 15.08 -9.94 22.27
C PHE A 228 15.54 -8.50 22.43
N GLU A 229 16.11 -8.18 23.59
CA GLU A 229 16.63 -6.86 23.94
C GLU A 229 18.04 -7.02 24.54
N SER A 230 18.96 -6.12 24.23
CA SER A 230 20.29 -6.12 24.87
C SER A 230 20.31 -5.21 26.09
N LYS A 231 20.97 -5.64 27.17
CA LYS A 231 21.32 -4.75 28.29
C LYS A 231 22.28 -3.66 27.79
N GLY A 232 21.84 -2.40 27.88
CA GLY A 232 22.67 -1.24 27.53
C GLY A 232 22.66 -0.86 26.04
N ASN A 233 21.62 -1.21 25.29
CA ASN A 233 21.46 -0.84 23.86
C ASN A 233 22.58 -1.36 22.94
N SER A 234 23.28 -2.45 23.31
CA SER A 234 24.20 -3.09 22.35
C SER A 234 23.39 -3.69 21.19
N PRO A 235 23.92 -3.69 19.96
CA PRO A 235 23.19 -4.24 18.83
C PRO A 235 23.00 -5.76 18.95
N ILE A 236 21.88 -6.22 18.41
CA ILE A 236 21.52 -7.63 18.32
C ILE A 236 21.97 -8.15 16.96
N ILE A 237 22.85 -9.15 16.95
CA ILE A 237 23.35 -9.79 15.74
C ILE A 237 22.37 -10.91 15.38
N LEU A 238 21.66 -10.76 14.26
CA LEU A 238 20.72 -11.75 13.71
C LEU A 238 21.28 -12.26 12.39
N ASN A 239 21.55 -13.57 12.29
CA ASN A 239 22.16 -14.21 11.11
C ASN A 239 23.41 -13.46 10.60
N GLY A 240 24.24 -12.99 11.51
CA GLY A 240 25.48 -12.25 11.20
C GLY A 240 25.27 -10.75 10.94
N ILE A 241 24.05 -10.23 11.00
CA ILE A 241 23.75 -8.80 10.79
C ILE A 241 23.42 -8.11 12.11
N SER A 242 24.14 -7.03 12.43
CA SER A 242 23.92 -6.16 13.59
C SER A 242 22.67 -5.26 13.44
N TYR A 243 21.71 -5.40 14.35
CA TYR A 243 20.48 -4.60 14.42
C TYR A 243 20.42 -3.76 15.71
N PRO A 244 20.18 -2.44 15.62
CA PRO A 244 19.92 -1.59 16.77
C PRO A 244 18.50 -1.81 17.32
N GLY A 245 18.27 -1.31 18.54
CA GLY A 245 16.97 -1.44 19.19
C GLY A 245 16.70 -2.88 19.61
N ARG A 246 15.51 -3.39 19.28
CA ARG A 246 15.11 -4.75 19.67
C ARG A 246 14.59 -5.58 18.50
N ILE A 247 14.64 -6.89 18.66
CA ILE A 247 14.12 -7.86 17.69
C ILE A 247 12.89 -8.54 18.29
N VAL A 248 11.79 -8.58 17.55
CA VAL A 248 10.60 -9.36 17.91
C VAL A 248 10.37 -10.41 16.85
N VAL A 249 10.28 -11.67 17.28
CA VAL A 249 10.02 -12.80 16.39
C VAL A 249 8.58 -13.26 16.59
N TYR A 250 7.87 -13.42 15.48
CA TYR A 250 6.53 -13.98 15.41
C TYR A 250 6.60 -15.37 14.77
N ARG A 251 5.79 -16.32 15.25
CA ARG A 251 5.68 -17.66 14.68
C ARG A 251 4.22 -17.96 14.36
N ASP A 252 3.95 -18.30 13.10
CA ASP A 252 2.73 -19.02 12.69
C ASP A 252 3.13 -20.46 12.30
N SER A 253 3.35 -20.74 11.02
CA SER A 253 4.06 -21.95 10.54
C SER A 253 5.57 -21.73 10.36
N LEU A 254 5.95 -20.54 9.90
CA LEU A 254 7.31 -20.07 9.72
C LEU A 254 7.54 -18.81 10.59
N PHE A 255 8.78 -18.31 10.61
CA PHE A 255 9.15 -17.14 11.39
C PHE A 255 9.10 -15.84 10.58
N ASP A 256 8.50 -14.83 11.19
CA ASP A 256 8.65 -13.43 10.80
C ASP A 256 9.52 -12.72 11.84
N VAL A 257 10.58 -12.06 11.39
CA VAL A 257 11.51 -11.33 12.25
C VAL A 257 11.36 -9.83 12.02
N VAL A 258 11.04 -9.11 13.09
CA VAL A 258 10.74 -7.68 13.06
C VAL A 258 11.75 -6.92 13.92
N ASN A 259 12.45 -5.97 13.32
CA ASN A 259 13.27 -5.03 14.05
C ASN A 259 12.43 -3.82 14.49
N ILE A 260 12.43 -3.51 15.78
CA ILE A 260 11.79 -2.33 16.35
C ILE A 260 12.89 -1.34 16.75
N VAL A 261 12.90 -0.19 16.09
CA VAL A 261 13.96 0.82 16.18
C VAL A 261 13.33 2.22 16.12
N ASP A 262 13.98 3.23 16.68
CA ASP A 262 13.51 4.62 16.53
C ASP A 262 13.73 5.13 15.10
N MET A 263 12.92 6.13 14.69
CA MET A 263 12.90 6.65 13.33
C MET A 263 14.27 7.16 12.85
N GLU A 264 15.04 7.82 13.71
CA GLU A 264 16.30 8.44 13.29
C GLU A 264 17.39 7.39 13.10
N THR A 265 17.46 6.40 14.00
CA THR A 265 18.32 5.23 13.83
C THR A 265 17.91 4.39 12.60
N TYR A 266 16.59 4.23 12.36
CA TYR A 266 16.08 3.57 11.15
C TYR A 266 16.57 4.26 9.87
N LEU A 267 16.45 5.60 9.81
CA LEU A 267 16.85 6.38 8.64
C LEU A 267 18.35 6.30 8.36
N LYS A 268 19.19 6.19 9.39
CA LYS A 268 20.64 5.96 9.23
C LYS A 268 20.94 4.63 8.51
N GLY A 269 20.05 3.63 8.62
CA GLY A 269 20.13 2.38 7.85
C GLY A 269 19.43 2.40 6.48
N VAL A 270 18.61 3.43 6.18
CA VAL A 270 17.87 3.56 4.91
C VAL A 270 18.57 4.50 3.93
N VAL A 271 18.88 5.72 4.36
CA VAL A 271 19.40 6.78 3.49
C VAL A 271 20.61 6.33 2.65
N PRO A 272 21.68 5.75 3.23
CA PRO A 272 22.83 5.33 2.43
C PRO A 272 22.53 4.19 1.46
N GLN A 273 21.52 3.35 1.74
CA GLN A 273 21.12 2.27 0.84
C GLN A 273 20.28 2.78 -0.34
N GLU A 274 19.57 3.88 -0.15
CA GLU A 274 18.67 4.45 -1.16
C GLU A 274 19.42 5.37 -2.13
N ILE A 275 20.21 6.32 -1.62
CA ILE A 275 20.92 7.28 -2.47
C ILE A 275 22.40 6.90 -2.69
N GLY A 276 22.91 5.88 -1.99
CA GLY A 276 24.33 5.51 -2.00
C GLY A 276 25.18 6.48 -1.16
N PHE A 277 26.45 6.13 -0.94
CA PHE A 277 27.40 7.03 -0.28
C PHE A 277 27.70 8.25 -1.15
N ARG A 278 27.69 9.43 -0.53
CA ARG A 278 27.83 10.72 -1.22
C ARG A 278 28.94 11.57 -0.61
N PRO A 279 29.67 12.36 -1.43
CA PRO A 279 30.59 13.35 -0.90
C PRO A 279 29.83 14.49 -0.21
N TYR A 280 30.53 15.25 0.65
CA TYR A 280 29.92 16.35 1.41
C TYR A 280 29.26 17.43 0.52
N GLY A 281 29.79 17.68 -0.68
CA GLY A 281 29.19 18.61 -1.65
C GLY A 281 27.80 18.20 -2.16
N GLU A 282 27.36 16.98 -1.88
CA GLU A 282 26.01 16.48 -2.22
C GLU A 282 25.09 16.36 -0.98
N LEU A 283 25.51 16.90 0.18
CA LEU A 283 24.78 16.80 1.44
C LEU A 283 23.30 17.21 1.32
N GLU A 284 22.98 18.25 0.54
CA GLU A 284 21.61 18.72 0.36
C GLU A 284 20.71 17.69 -0.36
N ALA A 285 21.27 16.87 -1.27
CA ALA A 285 20.55 15.75 -1.86
C ALA A 285 20.29 14.63 -0.83
N VAL A 286 21.26 14.38 0.06
CA VAL A 286 21.14 13.39 1.12
C VAL A 286 20.12 13.83 2.19
N LYS A 287 20.08 15.12 2.53
CA LYS A 287 19.03 15.72 3.38
C LYS A 287 17.65 15.58 2.75
N ALA A 288 17.52 15.85 1.45
CA ALA A 288 16.25 15.65 0.74
C ALA A 288 15.82 14.18 0.78
N GLN A 289 16.75 13.23 0.61
CA GLN A 289 16.50 11.80 0.76
C GLN A 289 16.06 11.44 2.19
N ALA A 290 16.71 11.98 3.23
CA ALA A 290 16.35 11.73 4.62
C ALA A 290 14.92 12.18 4.93
N VAL A 291 14.56 13.40 4.54
CA VAL A 291 13.21 13.96 4.75
C VAL A 291 12.15 13.18 3.95
N ALA A 292 12.43 12.82 2.69
CA ALA A 292 11.52 11.99 1.89
C ALA A 292 11.32 10.59 2.51
N ALA A 293 12.41 9.95 2.95
CA ALA A 293 12.36 8.64 3.60
C ALA A 293 11.60 8.69 4.93
N ARG A 294 11.85 9.69 5.78
CA ARG A 294 11.12 9.91 7.03
C ARG A 294 9.63 10.09 6.79
N THR A 295 9.29 10.89 5.78
CA THR A 295 7.89 11.15 5.40
C THR A 295 7.21 9.86 4.95
N TYR A 296 7.87 9.05 4.11
CA TYR A 296 7.34 7.76 3.68
C TYR A 296 7.12 6.83 4.86
N ALA A 297 8.10 6.70 5.76
CA ALA A 297 8.00 5.86 6.94
C ALA A 297 6.86 6.30 7.86
N ILE A 298 6.78 7.59 8.24
CA ILE A 298 5.68 8.12 9.06
C ILE A 298 4.31 7.87 8.41
N LYS A 299 4.20 8.02 7.09
CA LYS A 299 2.96 7.78 6.36
C LYS A 299 2.46 6.33 6.49
N HIS A 300 3.38 5.38 6.68
CA HIS A 300 3.11 3.95 6.74
C HIS A 300 3.15 3.37 8.16
N LEU A 301 3.47 4.19 9.18
CA LEU A 301 3.32 3.76 10.57
C LEU A 301 1.85 3.43 10.86
N ASN A 302 1.65 2.24 11.41
CA ASN A 302 0.32 1.67 11.53
C ASN A 302 -0.47 2.32 12.68
N LEU A 303 -1.46 3.15 12.32
CA LEU A 303 -2.29 3.83 13.30
C LEU A 303 -3.29 2.89 14.02
N GLU A 304 -3.58 1.66 13.54
CA GLU A 304 -4.60 0.74 14.13
C GLU A 304 -4.38 -0.78 13.86
N GLU A 305 -3.16 -1.29 14.11
CA GLU A 305 -2.67 -2.71 14.17
C GLU A 305 -3.15 -3.81 13.16
N LYS A 306 -2.12 -4.48 12.59
CA LYS A 306 -2.03 -5.49 11.50
C LYS A 306 -1.69 -4.88 10.13
N PRO A 307 -0.54 -5.26 9.51
CA PRO A 307 0.43 -6.29 9.94
C PRO A 307 1.21 -5.92 11.23
N HIS A 308 1.94 -6.90 11.80
CA HIS A 308 2.74 -6.71 13.03
C HIS A 308 4.03 -5.90 12.80
N TYR A 309 4.29 -5.53 11.54
CA TYR A 309 5.29 -4.58 11.09
C TYR A 309 4.63 -3.39 10.37
N ASP A 310 5.37 -2.31 10.17
CA ASP A 310 4.98 -1.11 9.45
C ASP A 310 5.58 -1.09 8.03
N LEU A 311 6.84 -1.52 7.88
CA LEU A 311 7.62 -1.45 6.64
C LEU A 311 8.38 -2.77 6.40
N LYS A 312 8.71 -3.07 5.14
CA LYS A 312 9.64 -4.15 4.76
C LYS A 312 11.03 -3.59 4.48
N ALA A 313 12.09 -4.30 4.86
CA ALA A 313 13.48 -3.91 4.62
C ALA A 313 13.96 -4.03 3.15
N THR A 314 13.03 -4.11 2.18
CA THR A 314 13.32 -4.36 0.76
C THR A 314 12.76 -3.24 -0.11
N VAL A 315 13.04 -3.29 -1.41
CA VAL A 315 12.48 -2.37 -2.43
C VAL A 315 10.94 -2.35 -2.49
N ALA A 316 10.26 -3.26 -1.77
CA ALA A 316 8.82 -3.17 -1.58
C ALA A 316 8.41 -1.90 -0.82
N ASP A 317 9.24 -1.46 0.13
CA ASP A 317 9.07 -0.20 0.87
C ASP A 317 10.34 0.64 0.77
N GLN A 318 11.33 0.38 1.63
CA GLN A 318 12.62 1.05 1.64
C GLN A 318 13.71 0.05 2.00
N VAL A 319 14.84 0.13 1.31
CA VAL A 319 15.97 -0.77 1.61
C VAL A 319 16.56 -0.36 2.95
N TYR A 320 16.44 -1.24 3.96
CA TYR A 320 16.94 -1.00 5.31
C TYR A 320 18.05 -1.99 5.62
N ARG A 321 19.26 -1.47 5.83
CA ARG A 321 20.42 -2.25 6.28
C ARG A 321 21.10 -1.51 7.44
N PRO A 322 20.85 -1.93 8.69
CA PRO A 322 21.39 -1.23 9.86
C PRO A 322 22.91 -1.40 10.02
N GLU A 323 23.45 -2.50 9.49
CA GLU A 323 24.86 -2.77 9.53
C GLU A 323 25.53 -2.24 8.26
N GLN A 324 26.22 -1.10 8.36
CA GLN A 324 27.50 -0.84 7.70
C GLN A 324 28.06 0.56 8.00
N LYS A 325 29.40 0.63 7.96
CA LYS A 325 30.31 1.76 8.19
C LYS A 325 29.70 3.16 8.12
N THR A 326 29.98 3.92 9.17
CA THR A 326 29.87 5.39 9.34
C THR A 326 29.92 6.17 8.03
N ASP A 327 28.78 6.32 7.37
CA ASP A 327 28.57 7.36 6.36
C ASP A 327 28.24 8.67 7.08
N SER A 328 29.28 9.44 7.39
CA SER A 328 29.17 10.71 8.10
C SER A 328 28.21 11.69 7.40
N VAL A 329 28.10 11.65 6.07
CA VAL A 329 27.21 12.52 5.30
C VAL A 329 25.75 12.10 5.50
N SER A 330 25.43 10.81 5.42
CA SER A 330 24.08 10.32 5.73
C SER A 330 23.69 10.55 7.19
N ILE A 331 24.61 10.30 8.14
CA ILE A 331 24.36 10.56 9.56
C ILE A 331 24.05 12.05 9.77
N LYS A 332 24.91 12.94 9.25
CA LYS A 332 24.69 14.38 9.33
C LYS A 332 23.40 14.82 8.65
N ALA A 333 23.07 14.27 7.49
CA ALA A 333 21.83 14.61 6.78
C ALA A 333 20.57 14.22 7.57
N VAL A 334 20.59 13.05 8.21
CA VAL A 334 19.50 12.60 9.08
C VAL A 334 19.39 13.51 10.30
N ASP A 335 20.51 13.80 10.97
CA ASP A 335 20.56 14.62 12.17
C ASP A 335 20.19 16.10 11.90
N ASP A 336 20.70 16.70 10.82
CA ASP A 336 20.38 18.08 10.41
C ASP A 336 18.91 18.25 10.00
N THR A 337 18.22 17.17 9.62
CA THR A 337 16.79 17.17 9.22
C THR A 337 15.89 16.48 10.23
N TYR A 338 16.34 16.38 11.48
CA TYR A 338 15.65 15.69 12.55
C TYR A 338 14.18 16.10 12.66
N GLY A 339 13.29 15.12 12.61
CA GLY A 339 11.85 15.34 12.75
C GLY A 339 11.16 16.05 11.57
N GLU A 340 11.87 16.41 10.51
CA GLU A 340 11.28 17.09 9.35
C GLU A 340 10.62 16.14 8.37
N VAL A 341 9.38 16.45 7.98
CA VAL A 341 8.60 15.71 6.99
C VAL A 341 7.89 16.61 5.98
N ILE A 342 7.47 16.02 4.87
CA ILE A 342 6.76 16.68 3.79
C ILE A 342 5.26 16.45 3.97
N THR A 343 4.49 17.54 4.04
CA THR A 343 3.05 17.47 4.26
C THR A 343 2.26 18.14 3.14
N TYR A 344 1.05 17.61 2.92
CA TYR A 344 0.03 18.21 2.07
C TYR A 344 -1.27 18.27 2.85
N LYS A 345 -1.83 19.47 3.01
CA LYS A 345 -3.02 19.73 3.83
C LYS A 345 -2.87 19.17 5.27
N GLY A 346 -1.70 19.41 5.88
CA GLY A 346 -1.39 19.02 7.27
C GLY A 346 -1.35 17.51 7.51
N LYS A 347 -1.05 16.71 6.47
CA LYS A 347 -0.85 15.26 6.57
C LYS A 347 0.44 14.87 5.81
N PRO A 348 1.26 13.95 6.35
CA PRO A 348 2.39 13.38 5.62
C PRO A 348 1.97 12.86 4.24
N ILE A 349 2.77 13.18 3.22
CA ILE A 349 2.54 12.73 1.85
C ILE A 349 3.02 11.29 1.65
N GLU A 350 2.61 10.70 0.54
CA GLU A 350 3.27 9.50 0.00
C GLU A 350 4.57 9.94 -0.72
N ALA A 351 5.66 10.10 0.02
CA ALA A 351 6.92 10.64 -0.49
C ALA A 351 7.71 9.61 -1.34
N LYS A 352 7.17 9.25 -2.51
CA LYS A 352 7.83 8.32 -3.44
C LYS A 352 9.12 8.91 -4.00
N TYR A 353 10.14 8.09 -4.23
CA TYR A 353 11.37 8.48 -4.88
C TYR A 353 11.93 7.32 -5.72
N SER A 354 12.79 7.61 -6.70
CA SER A 354 13.45 6.58 -7.51
C SER A 354 14.78 7.07 -8.05
N SER A 355 15.64 6.14 -8.48
CA SER A 355 17.00 6.44 -8.94
C SER A 355 17.08 7.55 -9.98
N THR A 356 16.49 7.34 -11.16
CA THR A 356 16.69 8.24 -12.30
C THR A 356 15.39 8.42 -13.07
N CYS A 357 14.89 9.65 -13.20
CA CYS A 357 13.62 9.90 -13.88
C CYS A 357 13.73 9.93 -15.41
N GLY A 358 14.94 10.19 -15.95
CA GLY A 358 15.17 10.31 -17.39
C GLY A 358 14.76 11.67 -17.96
N GLY A 359 14.74 12.72 -17.13
CA GLY A 359 14.36 14.09 -17.50
C GLY A 359 12.91 14.48 -17.15
N PHE A 360 12.03 13.50 -16.95
CA PHE A 360 10.64 13.75 -16.54
C PHE A 360 10.21 12.75 -15.47
N THR A 361 9.67 13.24 -14.37
CA THR A 361 9.04 12.37 -13.36
C THR A 361 7.68 11.85 -13.85
N SER A 362 7.22 10.74 -13.30
CA SER A 362 5.91 10.17 -13.64
C SER A 362 4.80 10.79 -12.80
N ASP A 363 3.58 10.79 -13.34
CA ASP A 363 2.39 10.92 -12.51
C ASP A 363 2.22 9.63 -11.67
N VAL A 364 1.54 9.72 -10.53
CA VAL A 364 1.19 8.53 -9.73
C VAL A 364 0.28 7.58 -10.52
N THR A 365 -0.54 8.11 -11.43
CA THR A 365 -1.46 7.33 -12.25
C THR A 365 -0.72 6.42 -13.23
N ASP A 366 0.46 6.83 -13.70
CA ASP A 366 1.25 6.10 -14.72
C ASP A 366 1.66 4.72 -14.24
N ASN A 367 1.89 4.55 -12.94
CA ASN A 367 2.41 3.31 -12.35
C ASN A 367 1.36 2.52 -11.56
N TRP A 368 0.47 3.21 -10.84
CA TRP A 368 -0.46 2.57 -9.90
C TRP A 368 -1.94 2.75 -10.24
N GLY A 369 -2.30 3.52 -11.28
CA GLY A 369 -3.71 3.77 -11.64
C GLY A 369 -4.54 4.39 -10.51
N LYS A 370 -3.88 4.96 -9.49
CA LYS A 370 -4.52 5.60 -8.34
C LYS A 370 -5.16 6.92 -8.75
N THR A 371 -6.06 7.43 -7.92
CA THR A 371 -6.57 8.79 -8.06
C THR A 371 -5.40 9.77 -8.12
N PRO A 372 -5.39 10.71 -9.09
CA PRO A 372 -4.40 11.77 -9.14
C PRO A 372 -4.25 12.49 -7.79
N VAL A 373 -3.01 12.66 -7.33
CA VAL A 373 -2.72 13.52 -6.16
C VAL A 373 -1.89 14.72 -6.59
N ALA A 374 -2.08 15.86 -5.92
CA ALA A 374 -1.52 17.14 -6.36
C ALA A 374 0.01 17.22 -6.29
N TYR A 375 0.63 16.43 -5.40
CA TYR A 375 2.06 16.45 -5.10
C TYR A 375 2.87 15.32 -5.77
N LEU A 376 2.22 14.37 -6.47
CA LEU A 376 2.89 13.33 -7.27
C LEU A 376 2.47 13.46 -8.75
N LYS A 377 2.97 14.52 -9.38
CA LYS A 377 2.72 14.88 -10.77
C LYS A 377 4.00 14.81 -11.57
N THR A 378 3.87 14.74 -12.90
CA THR A 378 4.98 14.93 -13.81
C THR A 378 5.63 16.30 -13.57
N VAL A 379 6.91 16.25 -13.25
CA VAL A 379 7.80 17.38 -13.06
C VAL A 379 8.91 17.26 -14.09
N ARG A 380 9.32 18.41 -14.61
CA ARG A 380 10.44 18.55 -15.53
C ARG A 380 11.72 18.62 -14.71
N ASP A 381 12.61 17.65 -14.87
CA ASP A 381 13.85 17.51 -14.09
C ASP A 381 14.99 18.32 -14.71
N ALA A 382 14.86 19.64 -14.76
CA ALA A 382 15.84 20.56 -15.34
C ALA A 382 15.67 21.98 -14.79
N PRO A 383 16.68 22.88 -14.92
CA PRO A 383 16.54 24.28 -14.57
C PRO A 383 15.36 24.95 -15.30
N PRO A 384 14.70 25.96 -14.72
CA PRO A 384 13.69 26.76 -15.41
C PRO A 384 14.15 27.24 -16.79
N PHE A 385 13.23 27.27 -17.76
CA PHE A 385 13.46 27.76 -19.13
C PHE A 385 14.56 27.05 -19.96
N THR A 386 15.09 25.91 -19.50
CA THR A 386 16.05 25.10 -20.27
C THR A 386 15.41 23.87 -20.92
N LYS A 387 16.04 23.38 -22.00
CA LYS A 387 15.70 22.10 -22.63
C LYS A 387 16.15 20.94 -21.75
N VAL A 388 15.25 19.99 -21.50
CA VAL A 388 15.46 18.86 -20.58
C VAL A 388 16.47 17.86 -21.14
N GLU A 389 16.42 17.64 -22.44
CA GLU A 389 17.26 16.70 -23.16
C GLU A 389 18.74 17.05 -23.01
N GLU A 390 19.03 18.33 -22.82
CA GLU A 390 20.38 18.89 -22.67
C GLU A 390 20.72 19.08 -21.19
N ASN A 391 19.80 19.64 -20.40
CA ASN A 391 20.06 20.18 -19.05
C ASN A 391 19.39 19.39 -17.91
N ALA A 392 19.03 18.13 -18.12
CA ALA A 392 18.42 17.35 -17.07
C ALA A 392 19.32 17.23 -15.83
N PHE A 393 18.79 17.47 -14.63
CA PHE A 393 19.60 17.33 -13.41
C PHE A 393 20.10 15.89 -13.24
N CYS A 394 19.29 14.90 -13.61
CA CYS A 394 19.69 13.49 -13.54
C CYS A 394 20.58 13.02 -14.71
N ARG A 395 21.10 13.91 -15.58
CA ARG A 395 21.88 13.54 -16.77
C ARG A 395 23.15 12.74 -16.44
N ALA A 396 23.79 13.02 -15.31
CA ALA A 396 25.00 12.32 -14.86
C ALA A 396 24.75 10.85 -14.44
N SER A 397 23.49 10.41 -14.38
CA SER A 397 23.17 9.02 -14.07
C SER A 397 23.64 8.09 -15.21
N PRO A 398 24.31 6.97 -14.90
CA PRO A 398 24.67 5.97 -15.91
C PRO A 398 23.43 5.30 -16.54
N LEU A 399 22.26 5.41 -15.91
CA LEU A 399 20.98 4.92 -16.44
C LEU A 399 20.08 6.07 -16.92
N PHE A 400 20.64 7.25 -17.21
CA PHE A 400 19.87 8.34 -17.81
C PHE A 400 19.27 7.94 -19.16
N GLN A 401 20.05 7.22 -19.97
CA GLN A 401 19.67 6.59 -21.23
C GLN A 401 20.22 5.16 -21.25
N TRP A 402 19.51 4.25 -21.91
CA TRP A 402 19.94 2.87 -22.08
C TRP A 402 19.30 2.27 -23.34
N GLU A 403 19.99 1.31 -23.96
CA GLU A 403 19.48 0.52 -25.08
C GLU A 403 19.52 -0.97 -24.71
N LYS A 404 18.50 -1.72 -25.12
CA LYS A 404 18.47 -3.17 -25.13
C LYS A 404 18.13 -3.66 -26.53
N ARG A 405 18.89 -4.63 -27.03
CA ARG A 405 18.72 -5.24 -28.35
C ARG A 405 18.56 -6.75 -28.20
N TYR A 406 17.61 -7.30 -28.93
CA TYR A 406 17.29 -8.73 -28.95
C TYR A 406 17.08 -9.18 -30.38
N THR A 407 17.34 -10.46 -30.67
CA THR A 407 16.68 -11.09 -31.83
C THR A 407 15.18 -11.21 -31.58
N LYS A 408 14.40 -11.34 -32.64
CA LYS A 408 12.95 -11.52 -32.54
C LYS A 408 12.60 -12.79 -31.74
N GLU A 409 13.33 -13.88 -31.98
CA GLU A 409 13.16 -15.17 -31.32
C GLU A 409 13.43 -15.06 -29.82
N GLU A 410 14.53 -14.41 -29.44
CA GLU A 410 14.90 -14.19 -28.04
C GLU A 410 13.84 -13.36 -27.32
N PHE A 411 13.43 -12.24 -27.93
CA PHE A 411 12.43 -11.36 -27.33
C PHE A 411 11.08 -12.06 -27.17
N TYR A 412 10.63 -12.82 -28.19
CA TYR A 412 9.36 -13.52 -28.15
C TYR A 412 9.36 -14.66 -27.14
N ARG A 413 10.47 -15.41 -27.05
CA ARG A 413 10.65 -16.45 -26.04
C ARG A 413 10.62 -15.88 -24.63
N MET A 414 11.36 -14.80 -24.38
CA MET A 414 11.35 -14.08 -23.10
C MET A 414 9.94 -13.59 -22.76
N LEU A 415 9.26 -12.95 -23.71
CA LEU A 415 7.94 -12.36 -23.49
C LEU A 415 6.90 -13.44 -23.18
N LYS A 416 6.86 -14.54 -23.95
CA LYS A 416 5.97 -15.68 -23.70
C LYS A 416 6.17 -16.27 -22.31
N ARG A 417 7.41 -16.59 -21.93
CA ARG A 417 7.76 -17.10 -20.59
C ARG A 417 7.21 -16.19 -19.50
N ASN A 418 7.45 -14.88 -19.62
CA ASN A 418 7.02 -13.92 -18.62
C ASN A 418 5.49 -13.74 -18.58
N ILE A 419 4.80 -13.84 -19.72
CA ILE A 419 3.33 -13.83 -19.80
C ILE A 419 2.76 -15.06 -19.08
N MET A 420 3.34 -16.25 -19.29
CA MET A 420 2.90 -17.49 -18.63
C MET A 420 2.95 -17.35 -17.11
N GLU A 421 4.09 -16.89 -16.59
CA GLU A 421 4.31 -16.76 -15.16
C GLU A 421 3.36 -15.72 -14.54
N ILE A 422 3.17 -14.56 -15.19
CA ILE A 422 2.30 -13.50 -14.67
C ILE A 422 0.82 -13.90 -14.69
N ASN A 423 0.38 -14.67 -15.70
CA ASN A 423 -1.03 -15.05 -15.86
C ASN A 423 -1.35 -16.45 -15.29
N ALA A 424 -0.39 -17.12 -14.66
CA ALA A 424 -0.50 -18.48 -14.14
C ALA A 424 -1.01 -19.49 -15.20
N VAL A 425 -0.43 -19.41 -16.40
CA VAL A 425 -0.81 -20.23 -17.56
C VAL A 425 0.16 -21.40 -17.71
N SER A 426 -0.38 -22.61 -17.87
CA SER A 426 0.40 -23.86 -17.78
C SER A 426 1.24 -24.20 -19.03
N THR A 427 0.88 -23.70 -20.23
CA THR A 427 1.55 -24.09 -21.49
C THR A 427 1.72 -22.93 -22.47
N ASP A 428 2.82 -22.88 -23.21
CA ASP A 428 3.08 -21.85 -24.25
C ASP A 428 2.02 -21.89 -25.38
N SER A 429 1.54 -23.09 -25.71
CA SER A 429 0.52 -23.29 -26.75
C SER A 429 -0.79 -22.54 -26.49
N SER A 430 -1.08 -22.20 -25.23
CA SER A 430 -2.24 -21.41 -24.85
C SER A 430 -2.04 -19.90 -25.03
N ILE A 431 -0.82 -19.40 -25.11
CA ILE A 431 -0.52 -18.00 -25.46
C ILE A 431 -0.71 -17.78 -26.96
N GLY A 432 -0.21 -18.71 -27.77
CA GLY A 432 -0.19 -18.59 -29.23
C GLY A 432 1.03 -17.83 -29.76
N ASN A 433 1.07 -17.59 -31.06
CA ASN A 433 2.17 -16.89 -31.74
C ASN A 433 2.00 -15.37 -31.64
N ILE A 434 3.04 -14.66 -31.21
CA ILE A 434 3.02 -13.20 -31.09
C ILE A 434 2.95 -12.58 -32.49
N LYS A 435 1.88 -11.82 -32.75
CA LYS A 435 1.69 -11.07 -34.00
C LYS A 435 2.28 -9.67 -33.91
N MET A 436 2.02 -8.98 -32.80
CA MET A 436 2.48 -7.60 -32.58
C MET A 436 2.37 -7.18 -31.11
N PHE A 437 2.99 -6.05 -30.79
CA PHE A 437 2.83 -5.36 -29.52
C PHE A 437 2.54 -3.87 -29.74
N ILE A 438 1.74 -3.28 -28.86
CA ILE A 438 1.30 -1.88 -28.93
C ILE A 438 1.62 -1.21 -27.61
N THR A 439 2.18 0.00 -27.67
CA THR A 439 2.43 0.86 -26.51
C THR A 439 1.50 2.07 -26.52
N GLU A 440 1.01 2.44 -25.34
CA GLU A 440 0.34 3.72 -25.09
C GLU A 440 1.24 4.55 -24.18
N ILE A 441 1.53 5.79 -24.56
CA ILE A 441 2.48 6.66 -23.86
C ILE A 441 1.74 7.85 -23.26
N ASN A 442 2.02 8.16 -22.00
CA ASN A 442 1.59 9.44 -21.41
C ASN A 442 2.41 10.58 -22.05
N PRO A 443 1.78 11.55 -22.74
CA PRO A 443 2.50 12.58 -23.49
C PRO A 443 3.29 13.54 -22.60
N ARG A 444 2.96 13.64 -21.30
CA ARG A 444 3.67 14.50 -20.33
C ARG A 444 4.89 13.81 -19.76
N SER A 445 4.73 12.61 -19.19
CA SER A 445 5.84 11.88 -18.57
C SER A 445 6.69 11.09 -19.57
N LYS A 446 6.20 10.93 -20.81
CA LYS A 446 6.80 10.13 -21.88
C LYS A 446 6.94 8.64 -21.53
N ARG A 447 6.21 8.17 -20.51
CA ARG A 447 6.23 6.79 -20.06
C ARG A 447 5.13 5.97 -20.72
N VAL A 448 5.46 4.73 -21.06
CA VAL A 448 4.51 3.71 -21.46
C VAL A 448 3.60 3.41 -20.26
N ILE A 449 2.31 3.66 -20.42
CA ILE A 449 1.26 3.40 -19.43
C ILE A 449 0.49 2.11 -19.71
N THR A 450 0.46 1.70 -20.98
CA THR A 450 -0.13 0.43 -21.43
C THR A 450 0.82 -0.26 -22.40
N PHE A 451 1.07 -1.56 -22.19
CA PHE A 451 1.76 -2.44 -23.13
C PHE A 451 0.84 -3.62 -23.46
N LYS A 452 0.41 -3.73 -24.72
CA LYS A 452 -0.50 -4.77 -25.19
C LYS A 452 0.26 -5.73 -26.10
N VAL A 453 0.13 -7.03 -25.85
CA VAL A 453 0.67 -8.10 -26.70
C VAL A 453 -0.50 -8.81 -27.38
N ILE A 454 -0.50 -8.86 -28.71
CA ILE A 454 -1.53 -9.51 -29.52
C ILE A 454 -0.93 -10.78 -30.11
N THR A 455 -1.60 -11.90 -29.90
CA THR A 455 -1.24 -13.20 -30.49
C THR A 455 -2.32 -13.65 -31.48
N ASP A 456 -2.11 -14.79 -32.12
CA ASP A 456 -3.14 -15.47 -32.92
C ASP A 456 -4.32 -16.01 -32.10
N LYS A 457 -4.17 -16.21 -30.79
CA LYS A 457 -5.20 -16.78 -29.91
C LYS A 457 -5.76 -15.80 -28.87
N ASN A 458 -4.94 -14.87 -28.39
CA ASN A 458 -5.21 -14.09 -27.19
C ASN A 458 -4.70 -12.65 -27.29
N GLN A 459 -5.14 -11.82 -26.34
CA GLN A 459 -4.58 -10.49 -26.11
C GLN A 459 -4.22 -10.33 -24.64
N PHE A 460 -3.00 -9.88 -24.37
CA PHE A 460 -2.49 -9.66 -23.02
C PHE A 460 -2.23 -8.18 -22.80
N LEU A 461 -2.75 -7.65 -21.69
CA LEU A 461 -2.71 -6.23 -21.37
C LEU A 461 -1.92 -5.98 -20.07
N PHE A 462 -0.83 -5.23 -20.18
CA PHE A 462 0.01 -4.84 -19.05
C PHE A 462 -0.10 -3.33 -18.82
N LYS A 463 -0.18 -2.92 -17.55
CA LYS A 463 -0.35 -1.53 -17.14
C LYS A 463 0.56 -1.20 -15.96
N GLY A 464 1.05 0.03 -15.91
CA GLY A 464 1.86 0.53 -14.81
C GLY A 464 3.03 -0.39 -14.46
N LEU A 465 3.15 -0.79 -13.19
CA LEU A 465 4.28 -1.60 -12.72
C LEU A 465 4.39 -2.98 -13.37
N SER A 466 3.33 -3.54 -13.97
CA SER A 466 3.40 -4.87 -14.61
C SER A 466 4.13 -4.86 -15.94
N ILE A 467 4.30 -3.69 -16.57
CA ILE A 467 5.01 -3.55 -17.86
C ILE A 467 6.49 -3.95 -17.69
N ARG A 468 7.16 -3.41 -16.67
CA ARG A 468 8.57 -3.78 -16.37
C ARG A 468 8.72 -5.24 -15.99
N LYS A 469 7.69 -5.84 -15.39
CA LYS A 469 7.66 -7.26 -15.01
C LYS A 469 7.56 -8.16 -16.22
N VAL A 470 6.69 -7.85 -17.18
CA VAL A 470 6.55 -8.70 -18.38
C VAL A 470 7.76 -8.57 -19.32
N LEU A 471 8.47 -7.43 -19.27
CA LEU A 471 9.69 -7.19 -20.04
C LEU A 471 10.99 -7.50 -19.25
N ARG A 472 10.91 -8.34 -18.20
CA ARG A 472 12.08 -8.68 -17.38
C ARG A 472 13.01 -9.69 -18.06
N GLU A 473 14.30 -9.55 -17.80
CA GLU A 473 15.36 -10.44 -18.27
C GLU A 473 16.03 -11.10 -17.06
N ASN A 474 16.00 -12.44 -16.98
CA ASN A 474 16.64 -13.22 -15.89
C ASN A 474 16.38 -12.61 -14.51
N ASP A 475 15.10 -12.42 -14.20
CA ASP A 475 14.53 -11.79 -13.00
C ASP A 475 14.76 -10.28 -12.80
N LYS A 476 15.59 -9.66 -13.63
CA LYS A 476 15.82 -8.21 -13.61
C LYS A 476 14.71 -7.50 -14.38
N LEU A 477 13.91 -6.74 -13.66
CA LEU A 477 12.92 -5.84 -14.25
C LEU A 477 13.58 -4.90 -15.25
N LEU A 478 12.89 -4.59 -16.35
CA LEU A 478 13.29 -3.50 -17.25
C LEU A 478 13.55 -2.23 -16.43
N TYR A 479 14.56 -1.43 -16.78
CA TYR A 479 15.00 -0.31 -15.93
C TYR A 479 13.87 0.69 -15.62
N SER A 480 13.04 1.03 -16.60
CA SER A 480 11.91 1.95 -16.39
C SER A 480 10.82 1.78 -17.46
N ASN A 481 9.64 2.39 -17.23
CA ASN A 481 8.58 2.50 -18.25
C ASN A 481 8.80 3.66 -19.25
N PHE A 482 9.92 4.38 -19.17
CA PHE A 482 10.25 5.44 -20.12
C PHE A 482 11.09 4.82 -21.22
N PHE A 483 10.41 4.24 -22.22
CA PHE A 483 11.06 3.64 -23.37
C PHE A 483 10.20 3.72 -24.63
N ASN A 484 10.87 3.60 -25.76
CA ASN A 484 10.27 3.27 -27.05
C ASN A 484 10.76 1.89 -27.46
N ILE A 485 9.88 1.08 -28.03
CA ILE A 485 10.21 -0.25 -28.57
C ILE A 485 9.90 -0.27 -30.06
N LYS A 486 10.85 -0.77 -30.85
CA LYS A 486 10.69 -0.91 -32.31
C LYS A 486 11.17 -2.29 -32.75
N GLN A 487 10.46 -2.87 -33.69
CA GLN A 487 10.96 -4.01 -34.47
C GLN A 487 11.62 -3.47 -35.73
N GLN A 488 12.84 -3.92 -36.00
CA GLN A 488 13.61 -3.61 -37.22
C GLN A 488 14.13 -4.92 -37.79
N ASN A 489 13.60 -5.34 -38.95
CA ASN A 489 13.89 -6.65 -39.53
C ASN A 489 13.65 -7.77 -38.50
N ASP A 490 14.73 -8.48 -38.15
CA ASP A 490 14.75 -9.59 -37.20
C ASP A 490 15.24 -9.20 -35.80
N SER A 491 15.30 -7.89 -35.51
CA SER A 491 15.71 -7.34 -34.22
C SER A 491 14.61 -6.57 -33.52
N ILE A 492 14.59 -6.66 -32.19
CA ILE A 492 13.77 -5.83 -31.31
C ILE A 492 14.71 -4.88 -30.55
N ILE A 493 14.49 -3.58 -30.68
CA ILE A 493 15.29 -2.55 -30.02
C ILE A 493 14.40 -1.79 -29.05
N ILE A 494 14.83 -1.74 -27.79
CA ILE A 494 14.20 -0.96 -26.73
C ILE A 494 15.15 0.16 -26.33
N ASN A 495 14.77 1.39 -26.68
CA ASN A 495 15.48 2.60 -26.30
C ASN A 495 14.78 3.26 -25.12
N GLY A 496 15.44 3.33 -23.98
CA GLY A 496 14.85 3.82 -22.76
C GLY A 496 15.68 4.84 -22.00
N ARG A 497 15.04 5.42 -20.99
CA ARG A 497 15.59 6.46 -20.13
C ARG A 497 15.25 6.18 -18.67
N GLY A 498 16.13 6.59 -17.78
CA GLY A 498 15.94 6.49 -16.34
C GLY A 498 15.86 5.06 -15.79
N ALA A 499 15.75 4.97 -14.46
CA ALA A 499 15.70 3.73 -13.71
C ALA A 499 14.77 3.89 -12.50
N GLY A 500 13.87 2.93 -12.32
CA GLY A 500 12.82 2.95 -11.31
C GLY A 500 11.46 3.40 -11.84
N HIS A 501 10.53 3.66 -10.93
CA HIS A 501 9.16 4.05 -11.30
C HIS A 501 9.04 5.49 -11.80
N GLY A 502 9.99 6.37 -11.48
CA GLY A 502 10.00 7.76 -11.91
C GLY A 502 9.04 8.70 -11.18
N CYS A 503 8.15 8.20 -10.31
CA CYS A 503 7.24 9.02 -9.51
C CYS A 503 7.92 9.70 -8.31
N GLY A 504 7.61 10.97 -8.08
CA GLY A 504 8.13 11.75 -6.95
C GLY A 504 9.56 12.23 -7.17
N MET A 505 10.42 12.15 -6.15
CA MET A 505 11.79 12.66 -6.23
C MET A 505 12.71 11.77 -7.07
N CYS A 506 13.48 12.38 -7.97
CA CYS A 506 14.57 11.72 -8.67
C CYS A 506 15.86 11.81 -7.85
N GLN A 507 16.48 10.70 -7.47
CA GLN A 507 17.69 10.71 -6.63
C GLN A 507 18.87 11.34 -7.37
N TRP A 508 19.15 10.91 -8.60
CA TRP A 508 20.19 11.53 -9.43
C TRP A 508 19.89 12.98 -9.80
N GLY A 509 18.60 13.36 -9.86
CA GLY A 509 18.22 14.74 -10.09
C GLY A 509 18.40 15.60 -8.85
N ALA A 510 18.09 15.09 -7.65
CA ALA A 510 18.42 15.73 -6.38
C ALA A 510 19.94 15.93 -6.22
N ILE A 511 20.74 14.92 -6.58
CA ILE A 511 22.21 15.03 -6.63
C ILE A 511 22.65 16.13 -7.60
N GLY A 512 22.11 16.14 -8.82
CA GLY A 512 22.40 17.16 -9.83
C GLY A 512 22.05 18.57 -9.35
N MET A 513 20.91 18.74 -8.68
CA MET A 513 20.49 20.00 -8.07
C MET A 513 21.41 20.42 -6.92
N ALA A 514 21.80 19.51 -6.04
CA ALA A 514 22.73 19.82 -4.93
C ALA A 514 24.10 20.28 -5.45
N ARG A 515 24.63 19.62 -6.49
CA ARG A 515 25.91 19.97 -7.12
C ARG A 515 25.97 21.39 -7.69
N ILE A 516 24.83 21.99 -8.02
CA ILE A 516 24.73 23.35 -8.54
C ILE A 516 24.14 24.32 -7.51
N GLY A 517 24.07 23.92 -6.23
CA GLY A 517 23.81 24.83 -5.11
C GLY A 517 22.37 24.88 -4.59
N TYR A 518 21.45 24.03 -5.07
CA TYR A 518 20.10 23.98 -4.51
C TYR A 518 20.10 23.39 -3.10
N SER A 519 19.36 24.01 -2.19
CA SER A 519 19.07 23.47 -0.86
C SER A 519 18.12 22.28 -0.92
N TYR A 520 18.14 21.43 0.11
CA TYR A 520 17.23 20.28 0.22
C TYR A 520 15.76 20.72 0.19
N ILE A 521 15.44 21.90 0.73
CA ILE A 521 14.09 22.48 0.69
C ILE A 521 13.66 22.77 -0.74
N GLU A 522 14.54 23.36 -1.56
CA GLU A 522 14.25 23.65 -2.96
C GLU A 522 14.14 22.37 -3.80
N ILE A 523 15.01 21.40 -3.54
CA ILE A 523 14.95 20.05 -4.14
C ILE A 523 13.58 19.42 -3.86
N LEU A 524 13.17 19.36 -2.59
CA LEU A 524 11.90 18.76 -2.20
C LEU A 524 10.70 19.51 -2.79
N LYS A 525 10.72 20.85 -2.80
CA LYS A 525 9.66 21.68 -3.40
C LYS A 525 9.59 21.54 -4.92
N HIS A 526 10.72 21.27 -5.58
CA HIS A 526 10.77 21.00 -7.02
C HIS A 526 9.98 19.73 -7.37
N TYR A 527 10.25 18.62 -6.66
CA TYR A 527 9.65 17.31 -6.91
C TYR A 527 8.25 17.13 -6.32
N TYR A 528 8.04 17.61 -5.09
CA TYR A 528 6.77 17.49 -4.35
C TYR A 528 6.07 18.84 -4.30
N ARG A 529 5.55 19.29 -5.45
CA ARG A 529 4.90 20.60 -5.55
C ARG A 529 3.68 20.73 -4.64
N LYS A 530 3.39 21.96 -4.20
CA LYS A 530 2.25 22.32 -3.33
C LYS A 530 2.31 21.69 -1.92
N THR A 531 3.49 21.25 -1.49
CA THR A 531 3.71 20.70 -0.15
C THR A 531 4.40 21.70 0.76
N LYS A 532 4.44 21.39 2.06
CA LYS A 532 5.23 22.07 3.08
C LYS A 532 6.21 21.10 3.70
N ILE A 533 7.29 21.63 4.26
CA ILE A 533 8.18 20.89 5.16
C ILE A 533 7.85 21.35 6.58
N GLU A 534 7.59 20.40 7.47
CA GLU A 534 7.15 20.65 8.85
C GLU A 534 7.93 19.73 9.78
N LYS A 535 8.32 20.25 10.96
CA LYS A 535 8.90 19.43 12.03
C LYS A 535 7.77 18.84 12.88
N VAL A 536 7.77 17.52 13.06
CA VAL A 536 6.64 16.78 13.67
C VAL A 536 6.97 16.07 14.99
N TYR A 537 8.23 16.09 15.43
CA TYR A 537 8.68 15.70 16.78
C TYR A 537 10.03 16.32 17.10
#